data_AF-W7AZL9-F1
#
_entry.id   AF-W7AZL9-F1
#
_cell.length_a   1.000
_cell.length_b   1.000
_cell.length_c   1.000
_cell.angle_alpha   90.00
_cell.angle_beta   90.00
_cell.angle_gamma   90.00
#
_symmetry.space_group_name_H-M   'P 1'
#
loop_
_entity.id
_entity.type
_entity.pdbx_description
1 polymer ?
#
loop_
_entity_poly.entity_id
_entity_poly.type
_entity_poly.pdbx_seq_one_letter_code
_entity_poly.pdbx_strand_id
1 'polypeptide(L)' 'MKFEETQWDSMFAGLNSSRFDVVANQVGINKEREKKYDLSVPYSKSTAVIVTAKDNDSIKTTADLKRRESRSKPDK' A
#
# COMPACT_ATOMS: atom_id res chain seq x y z
N MET A 1 -19.99 13.44 9.02
CA MET A 1 -18.70 13.00 8.46
C MET A 1 -18.67 13.39 6.98
N LYS A 2 -17.57 13.95 6.49
CA LYS A 2 -17.40 14.35 5.09
C LYS A 2 -16.23 13.56 4.52
N PHE A 3 -16.40 13.02 3.31
CA PHE A 3 -15.37 12.26 2.61
C PHE A 3 -14.86 13.07 1.44
N GLU A 4 -13.55 13.00 1.22
CA GLU A 4 -12.87 13.67 0.11
C GLU A 4 -11.86 12.67 -0.47
N GLU A 5 -11.94 12.45 -1.78
CA GLU A 5 -10.99 11.62 -2.49
C GLU A 5 -9.80 12.47 -2.94
N THR A 6 -8.59 11.95 -2.75
CA THR A 6 -7.37 12.64 -3.18
C THR A 6 -6.26 11.63 -3.48
N GLN A 7 -5.16 12.11 -4.05
CA GLN A 7 -3.99 11.29 -4.33
C GLN A 7 -3.31 10.87 -3.02
N TRP A 8 -2.78 9.64 -2.98
CA TRP A 8 -2.12 9.06 -1.80
C TRP A 8 -1.08 9.99 -1.16
N ASP A 9 -0.19 10.55 -1.99
CA ASP A 9 0.89 11.43 -1.52
C ASP A 9 0.34 12.73 -0.92
N SER A 10 -0.83 13.19 -1.37
CA SER A 10 -1.51 14.38 -0.86
C SER A 10 -2.27 14.14 0.45
N MET A 11 -2.63 12.90 0.78
CA MET A 11 -3.36 12.57 2.01
C MET A 11 -2.55 12.95 3.25
N PHE A 12 -1.27 12.59 3.29
CA PHE A 12 -0.39 12.92 4.43
C PHE A 12 -0.11 14.41 4.52
N ALA A 13 0.06 15.10 3.39
CA ALA A 13 0.21 16.56 3.39
C ALA A 13 -1.06 17.27 3.90
N GLY A 14 -2.24 16.77 3.52
CA GLY A 14 -3.53 17.26 4.01
C GLY A 14 -3.69 17.06 5.51
N LEU A 15 -3.33 15.88 6.02
CA LEU A 15 -3.35 15.57 7.45
C LEU A 15 -2.39 16.49 8.23
N ASN A 16 -1.14 16.63 7.76
CA ASN A 16 -0.14 17.50 8.38
C ASN A 16 -0.53 18.98 8.39
N SER A 17 -1.30 19.43 7.38
CA SER A 17 -1.80 20.81 7.28
C SER A 17 -3.17 21.01 7.92
N SER A 18 -3.69 20.01 8.63
CA SER A 18 -5.02 20.03 9.28
C SER A 18 -6.17 20.30 8.29
N ARG A 19 -5.99 19.97 7.00
CA ARG A 19 -7.07 20.01 6.00
C ARG A 19 -8.04 18.84 6.13
N PHE A 20 -7.55 17.72 6.67
CA PHE A 20 -8.33 16.55 7.03
C PHE A 20 -7.92 16.09 8.42
N ASP A 21 -8.89 15.56 9.17
CA ASP A 21 -8.63 15.04 10.52
C ASP A 21 -8.18 13.57 10.51
N VAL A 22 -8.58 12.80 9.49
CA VAL A 22 -8.37 11.34 9.42
C VAL A 22 -8.09 10.89 7.99
N VAL A 23 -7.19 9.91 7.83
CA VAL A 23 -6.95 9.17 6.58
C VAL A 23 -7.39 7.72 6.74
N ALA A 24 -8.29 7.25 5.87
CA ALA A 24 -8.81 5.88 5.87
C ALA A 24 -8.63 5.24 4.49
N ASN A 25 -7.41 4.76 4.20
CA ASN A 25 -7.08 4.16 2.90
C ASN A 25 -5.98 3.09 3.03
N GLN A 26 -6.20 2.09 3.87
CA GLN A 26 -5.25 0.97 4.07
C GLN A 26 -3.82 1.45 4.41
N VAL A 27 -3.71 2.45 5.29
CA VAL A 27 -2.42 2.95 5.76
C VAL A 27 -1.71 1.85 6.55
N GLY A 28 -0.66 1.30 5.95
CA GLY A 28 0.17 0.29 6.61
C GLY A 28 0.89 0.86 7.84
N ILE A 29 0.93 0.06 8.91
CA ILE A 29 1.63 0.38 10.15
C ILE A 29 3.14 0.22 9.94
N ASN A 30 3.91 1.23 10.29
CA ASN A 30 5.36 1.17 10.34
C ASN A 30 5.91 2.17 11.37
N LYS A 31 7.17 1.97 11.78
CA LYS A 31 7.84 2.74 12.84
C LYS A 31 7.92 4.24 12.56
N GLU A 32 7.98 4.65 11.29
CA GLU A 32 8.07 6.07 10.95
C GLU A 32 6.72 6.77 11.08
N ARG A 33 5.63 6.07 10.72
CA ARG A 33 4.26 6.57 10.86
C ARG A 33 3.81 6.58 12.31
N GLU A 34 4.15 5.56 13.09
CA GLU A 34 3.86 5.53 14.53
C GLU A 34 4.50 6.70 15.29
N LYS A 35 5.63 7.23 14.81
CA LYS A 35 6.26 8.42 15.39
C LYS A 35 5.57 9.74 15.04
N LYS A 36 4.76 9.76 13.98
CA LYS A 36 4.17 10.99 13.40
C LYS A 36 2.66 11.06 13.57
N TYR A 37 1.99 9.91 13.71
CA TYR A 37 0.55 9.78 13.64
C TYR A 37 0.05 8.79 14.69
N ASP A 38 -1.15 9.07 15.22
CA ASP A 38 -1.91 8.09 15.98
C ASP A 38 -2.56 7.10 15.00
N LEU A 39 -2.12 5.85 15.04
CA LEU A 39 -2.65 4.79 14.18
C LEU A 39 -3.78 4.04 14.87
N SER A 40 -4.79 3.64 14.10
CA SER A 40 -5.90 2.84 14.61
C SER A 40 -5.45 1.42 14.98
N VAL A 41 -6.31 0.70 15.70
CA VAL A 41 -6.22 -0.76 15.77
C VAL A 41 -6.22 -1.32 14.32
N PRO A 42 -5.35 -2.30 13.99
CA PRO A 42 -5.31 -2.87 12.64
C PRO A 42 -6.65 -3.47 12.25
N TYR A 43 -7.18 -3.10 11.08
CA TYR A 43 -8.48 -3.57 10.59
C TYR A 43 -8.40 -4.40 9.30
N SER A 44 -7.21 -4.51 8.69
CA SER A 44 -6.99 -5.32 7.47
C SER A 44 -5.59 -5.93 7.47
N LYS A 45 -5.41 -7.01 6.68
CA LYS A 45 -4.12 -7.62 6.40
C LYS A 45 -3.92 -7.66 4.89
N SER A 46 -2.82 -7.07 4.42
CA SER A 46 -2.42 -7.12 3.02
C SER A 46 -1.32 -8.16 2.84
N THR A 47 -1.46 -9.01 1.82
CA THR A 47 -0.46 -10.03 1.46
C THR A 47 -0.07 -9.85 0.01
N ALA A 48 1.24 -9.81 -0.25
CA ALA A 48 1.75 -9.79 -1.61
C ALA A 48 1.51 -11.16 -2.26
N VAL A 49 1.00 -11.14 -3.50
CA VAL A 49 0.79 -12.34 -4.31
C VAL A 49 1.35 -12.12 -5.70
N ILE A 50 1.82 -13.21 -6.31
CA ILE A 50 2.24 -13.21 -7.71
C ILE A 50 1.02 -13.59 -8.55
N VAL A 51 0.65 -12.73 -9.48
CA VAL A 51 -0.43 -12.99 -10.44
C VAL A 51 0.20 -13.26 -11.80
N THR A 52 -0.17 -14.38 -12.42
CA THR A 52 0.27 -14.79 -13.75
C THR A 52 -0.93 -14.85 -14.70
N ALA A 53 -0.67 -14.77 -16.01
CA ALA A 53 -1.72 -15.04 -17.00
C ALA A 53 -2.25 -16.47 -16.83
N LYS A 54 -3.54 -16.67 -17.11
CA LYS A 54 -4.24 -17.94 -16.87
C LYS A 54 -3.59 -19.12 -17.62
N ASP A 55 -3.01 -18.85 -18.77
CA ASP A 55 -2.32 -19.78 -19.67
C ASP A 55 -0.80 -19.82 -19.45
N ASN A 56 -0.28 -19.18 -18.40
CA ASN A 56 1.15 -19.20 -18.09
C ASN A 56 1.52 -20.37 -17.17
N ASP A 57 2.14 -21.39 -17.77
CA ASP A 57 2.66 -22.55 -17.05
C ASP A 57 4.15 -22.49 -16.69
N SER A 58 4.81 -21.38 -17.01
CA SER A 58 6.26 -21.22 -16.80
C SER A 58 6.66 -20.67 -15.43
N ILE A 59 5.71 -20.14 -14.65
CA ILE A 59 5.96 -19.53 -13.34
C ILE A 59 5.19 -20.33 -12.29
N LYS A 60 5.90 -21.14 -11.50
CA LYS A 60 5.32 -21.95 -10.42
C LYS A 60 5.99 -21.66 -9.07
N THR A 61 7.17 -21.06 -9.09
CA THR A 61 7.95 -20.69 -7.91
C THR A 61 8.40 -19.24 -7.98
N THR A 62 8.78 -18.67 -6.84
CA THR A 62 9.38 -17.32 -6.78
C THR A 62 10.72 -17.26 -7.51
N ALA A 63 11.44 -18.38 -7.62
CA ALA A 63 12.72 -18.45 -8.33
C ALA A 63 12.56 -18.22 -9.84
N ASP A 64 11.42 -18.60 -10.42
CA ASP A 64 11.12 -18.46 -11.85
C ASP A 64 11.04 -16.97 -12.29
N LEU A 65 10.87 -16.06 -11.32
CA LEU A 65 10.81 -14.61 -11.56
C LEU A 65 12.19 -13.97 -11.75
N LYS A 66 13.29 -14.59 -11.30
CA LYS A 66 14.62 -13.95 -11.23
C LYS A 66 15.20 -13.49 -12.56
N ARG A 67 14.70 -13.98 -13.70
CA ARG A 67 15.16 -13.60 -15.05
C ARG A 67 14.05 -13.02 -15.94
N ARG A 68 12.92 -12.61 -15.34
CA ARG A 68 11.75 -12.10 -16.05
C ARG A 68 11.51 -10.64 -15.66
N GLU A 69 11.08 -9.82 -16.61
CA GLU A 69 10.61 -8.47 -16.27
C GLU A 69 9.29 -8.57 -15.51
N SER A 70 9.30 -8.27 -14.21
CA SER A 70 8.11 -8.06 -13.41
C SER A 70 7.78 -6.57 -13.36
N ARG A 71 6.55 -6.19 -13.69
CA ARG A 71 6.05 -4.85 -13.38
C ARG A 71 5.57 -4.83 -11.93
N SER A 72 6.49 -4.61 -11.00
CA SER A 72 6.14 -4.18 -9.65
C SER A 72 6.11 -2.65 -9.62
N LYS A 73 5.18 -2.05 -8.86
CA LYS A 73 5.46 -0.72 -8.34
C LYS A 73 6.57 -0.91 -7.31
N PRO A 74 7.70 -0.19 -7.39
CA PRO A 74 8.71 -0.28 -6.35
C PRO A 74 8.06 0.04 -5.01
N ASP A 75 8.39 -0.75 -4.00
CA ASP A 75 7.96 -0.48 -2.64
C ASP A 75 8.43 0.95 -2.30
N LYS A 76 7.47 1.85 -2.02
CA LYS A 76 7.75 3.17 -1.46
C LYS A 76 8.06 3.03 0.01
#